data_AF-A0A2D5W6C4-F1
#
_entry.id   AF-A0A2D5W6C4-F1
#
_cell.length_a   1.000
_cell.length_b   1.000
_cell.length_c   1.000
_cell.angle_alpha   90.00
_cell.angle_beta   90.00
_cell.angle_gamma   90.00
#
_symmetry.space_group_name_H-M   'P 1'
#
loop_
_entity.id
_entity.type
_entity.pdbx_description
1 polymer ?
#
loop_
_entity_poly.entity_id
_entity_poly.type
_entity_poly.pdbx_seq_one_letter_code
_entity_poly.pdbx_strand_id
1 'polypeptide(L)'
;MLDELQEIYEFLCTTQYLKLSQVNPKVRESHPHAYPKNAEQQYGGWGHNPGFEGYGPIAMITAQGALAFALMERCDIEIDEERHLAAYDFLQRGTGSNGYLWYGDSVAGDRNWADMGRTGTSAIAHWMSPHREHRAHALRHAQLMGEQPQSFPDTHASPLMGMAYGALGASIDKNSFESLMKANRWWFLLAECPDGTFAYQPNRDNNGYGNDARLLATGVTAFIYSIPLKGLVMTGKKVR
;
A
#
# COMPACT_ATOMS: atom_id res chain seq x y z
N MET A 1 -19.43 8.41 14.10
CA MET A 1 -18.51 7.29 13.82
C MET A 1 -19.06 6.36 12.75
N LEU A 2 -20.22 5.70 12.90
CA LEU A 2 -20.79 4.90 11.80
C LEU A 2 -21.19 5.76 10.59
N ASP A 3 -21.83 6.91 10.81
CA ASP A 3 -22.22 7.81 9.70
C ASP A 3 -21.01 8.35 8.91
N GLU A 4 -19.91 8.68 9.59
CA GLU A 4 -18.66 9.13 8.95
C GLU A 4 -18.01 8.00 8.16
N LEU A 5 -18.03 6.76 8.67
CA LEU A 5 -17.53 5.60 7.94
C LEU A 5 -18.40 5.28 6.71
N GLN A 6 -19.71 5.47 6.83
CA GLN A 6 -20.65 5.34 5.73
C GLN A 6 -20.37 6.39 4.64
N GLU A 7 -20.09 7.64 5.02
CA GLU A 7 -19.73 8.71 4.08
C GLU A 7 -18.42 8.40 3.34
N ILE A 8 -17.42 7.84 4.04
CA ILE A 8 -16.16 7.39 3.41
C ILE A 8 -16.43 6.19 2.49
N TYR A 9 -17.27 5.24 2.89
CA TYR A 9 -17.64 4.11 2.05
C TYR A 9 -18.31 4.58 0.75
N GLU A 10 -19.29 5.48 0.83
CA GLU A 10 -19.96 6.06 -0.33
C GLU A 10 -18.97 6.82 -1.23
N PHE A 11 -18.03 7.55 -0.64
CA PHE A 11 -16.95 8.17 -1.38
C PHE A 11 -16.10 7.14 -2.12
N LEU A 12 -15.65 6.07 -1.46
CA LEU A 12 -14.87 5.01 -2.12
C LEU A 12 -15.65 4.35 -3.26
N CYS A 13 -16.94 4.05 -3.08
CA CYS A 13 -17.80 3.48 -4.12
C CYS A 13 -17.98 4.41 -5.33
N THR A 14 -18.17 5.71 -5.11
CA THR A 14 -18.36 6.68 -6.20
C THR A 14 -17.06 6.97 -6.96
N THR A 15 -15.92 6.83 -6.30
CA THR A 15 -14.60 7.18 -6.85
C THR A 15 -13.81 6.01 -7.43
N GLN A 16 -14.21 4.76 -7.19
CA GLN A 16 -13.61 3.60 -7.83
C GLN A 16 -13.92 3.59 -9.33
N TYR A 17 -12.91 3.38 -10.18
CA TYR A 17 -13.09 3.31 -11.62
C TYR A 17 -13.60 1.93 -12.06
N LEU A 18 -14.83 1.88 -12.57
CA LEU A 18 -15.49 0.66 -13.07
C LEU A 18 -16.09 0.84 -14.47
N LYS A 19 -16.25 2.07 -14.95
CA LYS A 19 -16.88 2.33 -16.26
C LYS A 19 -16.27 3.53 -16.94
N LEU A 20 -16.21 3.48 -18.27
CA LEU A 20 -15.65 4.56 -19.11
C LEU A 20 -16.30 5.92 -18.88
N SER A 21 -17.57 5.98 -18.43
CA SER A 21 -18.22 7.25 -18.12
C SER A 21 -17.64 7.98 -16.90
N GLN A 22 -16.79 7.32 -16.11
CA GLN A 22 -16.04 7.91 -14.99
C GLN A 22 -14.69 8.52 -15.41
N VAL A 23 -14.33 8.45 -16.70
CA VAL A 23 -13.12 9.10 -17.21
C VAL A 23 -13.34 10.60 -17.32
N ASN A 24 -12.55 11.38 -16.59
CA ASN A 24 -12.56 12.82 -16.69
C ASN A 24 -12.16 13.22 -18.12
N PRO A 25 -12.99 14.00 -18.86
CA PRO A 25 -12.67 14.40 -20.23
C PRO A 25 -11.31 15.06 -20.41
N LYS A 26 -10.82 15.77 -19.38
CA LYS A 26 -9.49 16.43 -19.37
C LYS A 26 -8.31 15.47 -19.48
N VAL A 27 -8.50 14.17 -19.25
CA VAL A 27 -7.45 13.15 -19.45
C VAL A 27 -6.99 13.14 -20.91
N ARG A 28 -7.88 13.39 -21.88
CA ARG A 28 -7.52 13.45 -23.31
C ARG A 28 -6.50 14.53 -23.64
N GLU A 29 -6.49 15.60 -22.86
CA GLU A 29 -5.61 16.75 -23.06
C GLU A 29 -4.35 16.62 -22.20
N SER A 30 -4.52 16.31 -20.91
CA SER A 30 -3.43 16.29 -19.94
C SER A 30 -2.58 15.02 -20.01
N HIS A 31 -3.18 13.87 -20.27
CA HIS A 31 -2.53 12.55 -20.24
C HIS A 31 -3.08 11.66 -21.37
N PRO A 32 -2.96 12.06 -22.65
CA PRO A 32 -3.55 11.33 -23.77
C PRO A 32 -3.11 9.87 -23.85
N HIS A 33 -1.90 9.56 -23.39
CA HIS A 33 -1.35 8.20 -23.37
C HIS A 33 -1.96 7.29 -22.29
N ALA A 34 -2.55 7.88 -21.24
CA ALA A 34 -3.20 7.14 -20.16
C ALA A 34 -4.70 6.92 -20.41
N TYR A 35 -5.29 7.59 -21.41
CA TYR A 35 -6.72 7.45 -21.70
C TYR A 35 -7.08 5.98 -21.98
N PRO A 36 -8.04 5.39 -21.25
CA PRO A 36 -8.32 3.96 -21.36
C PRO A 36 -8.98 3.64 -22.71
N LYS A 37 -8.52 2.56 -23.34
CA LYS A 37 -9.05 2.13 -24.66
C LYS A 37 -10.43 1.49 -24.55
N ASN A 38 -10.71 0.86 -23.42
CA ASN A 38 -11.97 0.20 -23.10
C ASN A 38 -12.21 0.24 -21.57
N ALA A 39 -13.38 -0.24 -21.13
CA ALA A 39 -13.74 -0.21 -19.71
C ALA A 39 -12.92 -1.17 -18.84
N GLU A 40 -12.31 -2.20 -19.43
CA GLU A 40 -11.55 -3.24 -18.72
C GLU A 40 -10.17 -2.75 -18.29
N GLN A 41 -9.56 -1.83 -19.05
CA GLN A 41 -8.26 -1.27 -18.73
C GLN A 41 -8.34 -0.44 -17.43
N GLN A 42 -7.55 -0.82 -16.42
CA GLN A 42 -7.55 -0.20 -15.09
C GLN A 42 -8.83 -0.37 -14.27
N TYR A 43 -9.74 -1.26 -14.70
CA TYR A 43 -10.99 -1.58 -13.99
C TYR A 43 -10.73 -2.01 -12.55
N GLY A 44 -11.52 -1.47 -11.62
CA GLY A 44 -11.51 -1.84 -10.20
C GLY A 44 -10.57 -1.03 -9.32
N GLY A 45 -9.77 -0.13 -9.90
CA GLY A 45 -8.79 0.65 -9.14
C GLY A 45 -9.24 2.05 -8.74
N TRP A 46 -8.45 2.67 -7.85
CA TRP A 46 -8.56 4.08 -7.47
C TRP A 46 -7.30 4.85 -7.87
N GLY A 47 -7.48 6.10 -8.31
CA GLY A 47 -6.39 7.01 -8.69
C GLY A 47 -6.04 8.02 -7.59
N HIS A 48 -5.11 8.93 -7.90
CA HIS A 48 -4.82 10.08 -7.04
C HIS A 48 -6.03 11.00 -6.82
N ASN A 49 -6.91 11.05 -7.81
CA ASN A 49 -8.14 11.82 -7.78
C ASN A 49 -9.35 10.89 -7.99
N PRO A 50 -10.56 11.32 -7.56
CA PRO A 50 -11.81 10.60 -7.80
C PRO A 50 -12.00 10.10 -9.24
N GLY A 51 -12.38 8.83 -9.40
CA GLY A 51 -12.64 8.23 -10.71
C GLY A 51 -11.36 8.02 -11.51
N PHE A 52 -11.41 8.34 -12.81
CA PHE A 52 -10.25 8.26 -13.69
C PHE A 52 -9.82 9.65 -14.15
N GLU A 53 -8.77 10.16 -13.52
CA GLU A 53 -8.10 11.42 -13.85
C GLU A 53 -6.57 11.23 -13.83
N GLY A 54 -5.84 12.09 -14.54
CA GLY A 54 -4.38 12.00 -14.63
C GLY A 54 -3.94 10.70 -15.30
N TYR A 55 -3.13 9.91 -14.58
CA TYR A 55 -2.67 8.60 -15.02
C TYR A 55 -3.71 7.48 -14.84
N GLY A 56 -4.85 7.77 -14.22
CA GLY A 56 -5.87 6.78 -13.88
C GLY A 56 -5.59 6.08 -12.55
N PRO A 57 -6.26 4.95 -12.29
CA PRO A 57 -6.03 4.13 -11.12
C PRO A 57 -4.58 3.66 -10.92
N ILE A 58 -4.16 3.60 -9.65
CA ILE A 58 -2.80 3.22 -9.26
C ILE A 58 -2.80 2.22 -8.11
N ALA A 59 -1.84 1.30 -8.12
CA ALA A 59 -1.86 0.14 -7.24
C ALA A 59 -1.75 0.47 -5.75
N MET A 60 -1.00 1.53 -5.38
CA MET A 60 -0.91 1.95 -3.97
C MET A 60 -2.29 2.35 -3.42
N ILE A 61 -2.99 3.22 -4.14
CA ILE A 61 -4.29 3.75 -3.71
C ILE A 61 -5.35 2.65 -3.83
N THR A 62 -5.27 1.80 -4.85
CA THR A 62 -6.15 0.64 -4.95
C THR A 62 -5.99 -0.32 -3.78
N ALA A 63 -4.75 -0.61 -3.35
CA ALA A 63 -4.51 -1.46 -2.19
C ALA A 63 -5.00 -0.81 -0.88
N GLN A 64 -4.87 0.51 -0.74
CA GLN A 64 -5.45 1.26 0.38
C GLN A 64 -6.98 1.20 0.37
N GLY A 65 -7.62 1.34 -0.79
CA GLY A 65 -9.08 1.22 -0.95
C GLY A 65 -9.59 -0.17 -0.59
N ALA A 66 -8.94 -1.22 -1.10
CA ALA A 66 -9.25 -2.61 -0.74
C ALA A 66 -9.06 -2.86 0.76
N LEU A 67 -7.95 -2.38 1.36
CA LEU A 67 -7.74 -2.47 2.79
C LEU A 67 -8.82 -1.72 3.58
N ALA A 68 -9.24 -0.54 3.13
CA ALA A 68 -10.30 0.24 3.78
C ALA A 68 -11.61 -0.54 3.79
N PHE A 69 -12.02 -1.11 2.65
CA PHE A 69 -13.18 -1.99 2.57
C PHE A 69 -13.10 -3.19 3.53
N ALA A 70 -11.97 -3.91 3.55
CA ALA A 70 -11.76 -5.04 4.45
C ALA A 70 -11.78 -4.64 5.95
N LEU A 71 -11.43 -3.40 6.29
CA LEU A 71 -11.50 -2.88 7.66
C LEU A 71 -12.92 -2.40 8.01
N MET A 72 -13.62 -1.76 7.08
CA MET A 72 -15.01 -1.29 7.26
C MET A 72 -15.97 -2.45 7.49
N GLU A 73 -15.79 -3.58 6.79
CA GLU A 73 -16.59 -4.79 6.99
C GLU A 73 -16.48 -5.31 8.43
N ARG A 74 -15.33 -5.13 9.09
CA ARG A 74 -15.12 -5.48 10.51
C ARG A 74 -15.77 -4.48 11.48
N CYS A 75 -16.28 -3.37 10.96
CA CYS A 75 -17.05 -2.36 11.68
C CYS A 75 -18.54 -2.44 11.30
N ASP A 76 -19.00 -3.59 10.80
CA ASP A 76 -20.40 -3.86 10.43
C ASP A 76 -20.95 -2.96 9.30
N ILE A 77 -20.06 -2.39 8.46
CA ILE A 77 -20.45 -1.73 7.21
C ILE A 77 -20.58 -2.78 6.11
N GLU A 78 -21.74 -2.85 5.46
CA GLU A 78 -21.98 -3.75 4.33
C GLU A 78 -21.20 -3.28 3.09
N ILE A 79 -20.24 -4.09 2.65
CA ILE A 79 -19.39 -3.79 1.49
C ILE A 79 -19.96 -4.45 0.24
N ASP A 80 -19.96 -3.71 -0.86
CA ASP A 80 -20.26 -4.26 -2.19
C ASP A 80 -19.12 -5.22 -2.61
N GLU A 81 -19.43 -6.51 -2.60
CA GLU A 81 -18.46 -7.59 -2.85
C GLU A 81 -17.82 -7.48 -4.25
N GLU A 82 -18.60 -7.11 -5.28
CA GLU A 82 -18.11 -7.01 -6.65
C GLU A 82 -17.01 -5.94 -6.76
N ARG A 83 -17.21 -4.82 -6.08
CA ARG A 83 -16.23 -3.72 -6.00
C ARG A 83 -14.96 -4.13 -5.29
N HIS A 84 -15.13 -4.85 -4.19
CA HIS A 84 -14.00 -5.29 -3.38
C HIS A 84 -13.15 -6.30 -4.17
N LEU A 85 -13.78 -7.27 -4.83
CA LEU A 85 -13.10 -8.22 -5.71
C LEU A 85 -12.43 -7.53 -6.90
N ALA A 86 -13.09 -6.55 -7.53
CA ALA A 86 -12.51 -5.78 -8.64
C ALA A 86 -11.20 -5.07 -8.24
N ALA A 87 -11.10 -4.62 -6.99
CA ALA A 87 -9.86 -4.03 -6.46
C ALA A 87 -8.74 -5.06 -6.34
N TYR A 88 -9.03 -6.26 -5.84
CA TYR A 88 -8.04 -7.34 -5.77
C TYR A 88 -7.60 -7.80 -7.17
N ASP A 89 -8.54 -7.90 -8.12
CA ASP A 89 -8.23 -8.23 -9.51
C ASP A 89 -7.31 -7.19 -10.15
N PHE A 90 -7.51 -5.89 -9.87
CA PHE A 90 -6.60 -4.83 -10.30
C PHE A 90 -5.18 -5.04 -9.75
N LEU A 91 -5.05 -5.31 -8.45
CA LEU A 91 -3.75 -5.55 -7.82
C LEU A 91 -3.08 -6.80 -8.38
N GLN A 92 -3.87 -7.83 -8.66
CA GLN A 92 -3.38 -9.08 -9.20
C GLN A 92 -2.84 -8.92 -10.62
N ARG A 93 -3.54 -8.17 -11.49
CA ARG A 93 -3.04 -7.82 -12.84
C ARG A 93 -1.75 -7.01 -12.79
N GLY A 94 -1.62 -6.12 -11.79
CA GLY A 94 -0.41 -5.34 -11.55
C GLY A 94 0.75 -6.11 -10.90
N THR A 95 0.54 -7.36 -10.48
CA THR A 95 1.56 -8.15 -9.78
C THR A 95 2.37 -9.00 -10.75
N GLY A 96 3.68 -8.77 -10.78
CA GLY A 96 4.61 -9.54 -11.61
C GLY A 96 4.79 -10.98 -11.12
N SER A 97 5.35 -11.84 -11.98
CA SER A 97 5.71 -13.21 -11.60
C SER A 97 6.80 -13.27 -10.53
N ASN A 98 7.58 -12.21 -10.36
CA ASN A 98 8.52 -12.01 -9.26
C ASN A 98 7.84 -11.60 -7.94
N GLY A 99 6.51 -11.41 -7.91
CA GLY A 99 5.75 -11.01 -6.71
C GLY A 99 5.71 -9.50 -6.45
N TYR A 100 6.42 -8.69 -7.23
CA TYR A 100 6.40 -7.22 -7.09
C TYR A 100 5.09 -6.66 -7.63
N LEU A 101 4.54 -5.67 -6.94
CA LEU A 101 3.40 -4.89 -7.44
C LEU A 101 3.87 -3.63 -8.17
N TRP A 102 3.46 -3.51 -9.44
CA TRP A 102 3.80 -2.39 -10.31
C TRP A 102 2.89 -1.17 -10.09
N TYR A 103 3.07 -0.12 -10.90
CA TYR A 103 2.40 1.17 -10.69
C TYR A 103 0.90 1.13 -10.94
N GLY A 104 0.48 0.54 -12.04
CA GLY A 104 -0.91 0.32 -12.39
C GLY A 104 -1.25 -1.17 -12.41
N ASP A 105 -2.25 -1.53 -13.19
CA ASP A 105 -2.67 -2.92 -13.40
C ASP A 105 -1.90 -3.64 -14.52
N SER A 106 -0.65 -3.23 -14.76
CA SER A 106 0.24 -3.85 -15.75
C SER A 106 1.67 -3.98 -15.22
N VAL A 107 2.32 -5.06 -15.66
CA VAL A 107 3.67 -5.44 -15.26
C VAL A 107 4.71 -4.76 -16.15
N ALA A 108 5.63 -3.97 -15.58
CA ALA A 108 6.70 -3.32 -16.35
C ALA A 108 7.92 -4.23 -16.62
N GLY A 109 8.01 -5.39 -15.97
CA GLY A 109 8.95 -6.45 -16.35
C GLY A 109 9.25 -7.44 -15.24
N ASP A 110 9.11 -8.74 -15.50
CA ASP A 110 9.24 -9.80 -14.49
C ASP A 110 10.65 -9.98 -13.88
N ARG A 111 11.67 -9.39 -14.49
CA ARG A 111 13.06 -9.41 -13.99
C ARG A 111 13.48 -8.08 -13.35
N ASN A 112 12.60 -7.10 -13.35
CA ASN A 112 12.85 -5.77 -12.80
C ASN A 112 12.38 -5.70 -11.35
N TRP A 113 12.68 -4.56 -10.71
CA TRP A 113 12.31 -4.26 -9.34
C TRP A 113 11.20 -3.23 -9.35
N ALA A 114 10.27 -3.35 -8.40
CA ALA A 114 9.25 -2.34 -8.17
C ALA A 114 9.37 -1.77 -6.75
N ASP A 115 8.45 -0.87 -6.43
CA ASP A 115 8.43 -0.19 -5.14
C ASP A 115 7.92 -1.13 -4.05
N MET A 116 8.63 -1.18 -2.92
CA MET A 116 8.26 -2.06 -1.82
C MET A 116 7.02 -1.58 -1.07
N GLY A 117 6.74 -0.27 -1.06
CA GLY A 117 5.57 0.30 -0.40
C GLY A 117 4.27 -0.25 -0.99
N ARG A 118 4.09 -0.19 -2.32
CA ARG A 118 2.96 -0.76 -3.05
C ARG A 118 2.78 -2.23 -2.73
N THR A 119 3.87 -2.99 -2.82
CA THR A 119 3.90 -4.43 -2.56
C THR A 119 3.47 -4.74 -1.12
N GLY A 120 3.97 -3.98 -0.14
CA GLY A 120 3.58 -4.08 1.26
C GLY A 120 2.10 -3.78 1.50
N THR A 121 1.58 -2.68 0.94
CA THR A 121 0.16 -2.31 1.06
C THR A 121 -0.74 -3.39 0.46
N SER A 122 -0.39 -3.93 -0.71
CA SER A 122 -1.11 -5.06 -1.32
C SER A 122 -1.08 -6.30 -0.44
N ALA A 123 0.08 -6.63 0.15
CA ALA A 123 0.19 -7.76 1.08
C ALA A 123 -0.81 -7.64 2.23
N ILE A 124 -0.91 -6.45 2.82
CA ILE A 124 -1.81 -6.17 3.95
C ILE A 124 -3.27 -6.23 3.50
N ALA A 125 -3.61 -5.63 2.36
CA ALA A 125 -4.96 -5.68 1.81
C ALA A 125 -5.44 -7.12 1.58
N HIS A 126 -4.59 -7.96 0.95
CA HIS A 126 -4.89 -9.37 0.72
C HIS A 126 -4.94 -10.19 2.03
N TRP A 127 -4.10 -9.86 3.02
CA TRP A 127 -4.11 -10.54 4.31
C TRP A 127 -5.37 -10.26 5.13
N MET A 128 -5.85 -9.02 5.05
CA MET A 128 -7.02 -8.56 5.80
C MET A 128 -8.35 -8.89 5.12
N SER A 129 -8.30 -9.24 3.83
CA SER A 129 -9.42 -9.69 2.99
C SER A 129 -10.34 -10.70 3.70
N PRO A 130 -11.67 -10.59 3.52
CA PRO A 130 -12.62 -11.62 3.97
C PRO A 130 -12.45 -12.93 3.18
N HIS A 131 -11.99 -12.84 1.93
CA HIS A 131 -11.74 -13.97 1.04
C HIS A 131 -10.42 -14.67 1.38
N ARG A 132 -10.48 -15.96 1.73
CA ARG A 132 -9.32 -16.70 2.27
C ARG A 132 -8.27 -17.01 1.20
N GLU A 133 -8.67 -17.14 -0.04
CA GLU A 133 -7.82 -17.35 -1.21
C GLU A 133 -6.78 -16.24 -1.38
N HIS A 134 -7.11 -15.00 -0.99
CA HIS A 134 -6.19 -13.87 -1.05
C HIS A 134 -4.98 -14.01 -0.11
N ARG A 135 -5.04 -14.89 0.90
CA ARG A 135 -3.91 -15.12 1.81
C ARG A 135 -2.66 -15.64 1.08
N ALA A 136 -2.83 -16.42 0.00
CA ALA A 136 -1.70 -16.90 -0.77
C ALA A 136 -0.94 -15.74 -1.45
N HIS A 137 -1.67 -14.74 -1.95
CA HIS A 137 -1.11 -13.52 -2.53
C HIS A 137 -0.41 -12.67 -1.48
N ALA A 138 -1.02 -12.51 -0.31
CA ALA A 138 -0.40 -11.82 0.82
C ALA A 138 0.94 -12.44 1.23
N LEU A 139 0.98 -13.77 1.37
CA LEU A 139 2.20 -14.52 1.73
C LEU A 139 3.28 -14.38 0.66
N ARG A 140 2.91 -14.43 -0.62
CA ARG A 140 3.86 -14.22 -1.72
C ARG A 140 4.52 -12.85 -1.66
N HIS A 141 3.76 -11.79 -1.43
CA HIS A 141 4.31 -10.45 -1.26
C HIS A 141 5.21 -10.36 -0.01
N ALA A 142 4.78 -10.95 1.11
CA ALA A 142 5.56 -11.01 2.35
C ALA A 142 6.92 -11.69 2.15
N GLN A 143 6.93 -12.85 1.49
CA GLN A 143 8.14 -13.60 1.17
C GLN A 143 9.09 -12.80 0.27
N LEU A 144 8.57 -12.16 -0.78
CA LEU A 144 9.37 -11.28 -1.63
C LEU A 144 10.06 -10.18 -0.82
N MET A 145 9.35 -9.55 0.14
CA MET A 145 9.94 -8.51 1.00
C MET A 145 11.13 -9.03 1.83
N GLY A 146 11.08 -10.29 2.26
CA GLY A 146 12.19 -10.96 2.94
C GLY A 146 13.35 -11.35 2.01
N GLU A 147 13.04 -11.72 0.77
CA GLU A 147 14.01 -12.12 -0.26
C GLU A 147 14.74 -10.93 -0.88
N GLN A 148 14.09 -9.77 -0.97
CA GLN A 148 14.61 -8.54 -1.58
C GLN A 148 14.62 -7.37 -0.59
N PRO A 149 15.27 -7.50 0.58
CA PRO A 149 15.15 -6.51 1.64
C PRO A 149 15.85 -5.18 1.32
N GLN A 150 16.69 -5.11 0.27
CA GLN A 150 17.41 -3.88 -0.07
C GLN A 150 16.53 -2.79 -0.68
N SER A 151 15.37 -3.13 -1.26
CA SER A 151 14.40 -2.15 -1.78
C SER A 151 13.48 -1.58 -0.71
N PHE A 152 13.67 -1.95 0.56
CA PHE A 152 12.86 -1.48 1.69
C PHE A 152 12.87 0.05 1.90
N PRO A 153 14.04 0.73 1.99
CA PRO A 153 14.06 2.19 2.13
C PRO A 153 13.87 2.93 0.79
N ASP A 154 14.02 2.24 -0.34
CA ASP A 154 13.87 2.81 -1.68
C ASP A 154 12.42 2.73 -2.15
N THR A 155 11.58 3.61 -1.60
CA THR A 155 10.17 3.69 -1.94
C THR A 155 9.78 5.03 -2.56
N HIS A 156 8.86 4.99 -3.53
CA HIS A 156 8.48 6.11 -4.38
C HIS A 156 7.58 7.11 -3.65
N ALA A 157 7.78 8.41 -3.94
CA ALA A 157 7.03 9.58 -3.45
C ALA A 157 7.07 9.82 -1.92
N SER A 158 6.67 8.84 -1.10
CA SER A 158 6.72 8.91 0.36
C SER A 158 7.45 7.70 0.94
N PRO A 159 8.78 7.82 1.10
CA PRO A 159 9.60 6.73 1.59
C PRO A 159 9.20 6.18 2.97
N LEU A 160 8.82 7.07 3.89
CA LEU A 160 8.37 6.70 5.23
C LEU A 160 7.07 5.89 5.20
N MET A 161 6.13 6.29 4.35
CA MET A 161 4.88 5.53 4.15
C MET A 161 5.17 4.17 3.52
N GLY A 162 6.04 4.11 2.52
CA GLY A 162 6.47 2.87 1.90
C GLY A 162 7.15 1.91 2.88
N MET A 163 8.02 2.43 3.74
CA MET A 163 8.64 1.64 4.81
C MET A 163 7.62 1.13 5.84
N ALA A 164 6.65 1.95 6.24
CA ALA A 164 5.61 1.50 7.17
C ALA A 164 4.79 0.33 6.60
N TYR A 165 4.31 0.46 5.36
CA TYR A 165 3.57 -0.60 4.68
C TYR A 165 4.43 -1.81 4.36
N GLY A 166 5.68 -1.62 3.92
CA GLY A 166 6.62 -2.71 3.63
C GLY A 166 6.94 -3.52 4.88
N ALA A 167 7.22 -2.87 6.01
CA ALA A 167 7.51 -3.57 7.26
C ALA A 167 6.28 -4.35 7.78
N LEU A 168 5.10 -3.73 7.75
CA LEU A 168 3.86 -4.39 8.16
C LEU A 168 3.51 -5.54 7.22
N GLY A 169 3.64 -5.36 5.90
CA GLY A 169 3.43 -6.41 4.91
C GLY A 169 4.40 -7.57 5.08
N ALA A 170 5.69 -7.31 5.29
CA ALA A 170 6.67 -8.34 5.58
C ALA A 170 6.34 -9.11 6.87
N SER A 171 5.75 -8.46 7.87
CA SER A 171 5.38 -9.07 9.16
C SER A 171 4.31 -10.16 9.08
N ILE A 172 3.61 -10.28 7.96
CA ILE A 172 2.71 -11.40 7.68
C ILE A 172 3.47 -12.73 7.72
N ASP A 173 4.73 -12.73 7.24
CA ASP A 173 5.66 -13.85 7.39
C ASP A 173 6.81 -13.48 8.34
N LYS A 174 6.88 -14.17 9.47
CA LYS A 174 7.86 -13.86 10.53
C LYS A 174 9.30 -13.86 10.01
N ASN A 175 9.67 -14.84 9.19
CA ASN A 175 11.03 -14.97 8.68
C ASN A 175 11.39 -13.83 7.73
N SER A 176 10.42 -13.40 6.92
CA SER A 176 10.57 -12.28 5.99
C SER A 176 10.77 -10.96 6.72
N PHE A 177 9.98 -10.71 7.77
CA PHE A 177 10.18 -9.54 8.64
C PHE A 177 11.54 -9.54 9.34
N GLU A 178 11.95 -10.68 9.92
CA GLU A 178 13.27 -10.80 10.54
C GLU A 178 14.40 -10.54 9.54
N SER A 179 14.25 -11.06 8.31
CA SER A 179 15.23 -10.86 7.22
C SER A 179 15.31 -9.39 6.81
N LEU A 180 14.15 -8.74 6.63
CA LEU A 180 14.05 -7.32 6.30
C LEU A 180 14.67 -6.44 7.39
N MET A 181 14.34 -6.67 8.66
CA MET A 181 14.88 -5.91 9.79
C MET A 181 16.39 -6.13 9.95
N LYS A 182 16.88 -7.36 9.78
CA LYS A 182 18.30 -7.68 9.87
C LYS A 182 19.11 -7.01 8.76
N ALA A 183 18.62 -7.05 7.53
CA ALA A 183 19.28 -6.45 6.38
C ALA A 183 19.33 -4.91 6.48
N ASN A 184 18.28 -4.30 7.04
CA ASN A 184 18.15 -2.85 7.15
C ASN A 184 18.53 -2.28 8.53
N ARG A 185 19.10 -3.10 9.43
CA ARG A 185 19.55 -2.65 10.77
C ARG A 185 20.44 -1.40 10.72
N TRP A 186 21.26 -1.28 9.69
CA TRP A 186 22.17 -0.15 9.50
C TRP A 186 21.38 1.15 9.32
N TRP A 187 20.25 1.11 8.61
CA TRP A 187 19.43 2.29 8.36
C TRP A 187 18.87 2.80 9.67
N PHE A 188 18.30 1.91 10.50
CA PHE A 188 17.73 2.29 11.79
C PHE A 188 18.80 2.86 12.74
N LEU A 189 19.97 2.22 12.82
CA LEU A 189 21.05 2.68 13.69
C LEU A 189 21.62 4.05 13.27
N LEU A 190 21.73 4.31 11.98
CA LEU A 190 22.29 5.58 11.48
C LEU A 190 21.24 6.68 11.36
N ALA A 191 19.95 6.34 11.30
CA ALA A 191 18.85 7.30 11.27
C ALA A 191 18.52 7.88 12.65
N GLU A 192 18.91 7.22 13.74
CA GLU A 192 18.68 7.69 15.11
C GLU A 192 19.49 8.96 15.40
N CYS A 193 18.79 10.01 15.84
CA CYS A 193 19.36 11.28 16.24
C CYS A 193 19.76 11.25 17.73
N PRO A 194 20.66 12.13 18.20
CA PRO A 194 21.10 12.15 19.60
C PRO A 194 19.99 12.38 20.64
N ASP A 195 18.84 12.93 20.21
CA ASP A 195 17.67 13.18 21.04
C ASP A 195 16.67 12.00 21.05
N GLY A 196 17.02 10.86 20.42
CA GLY A 196 16.17 9.67 20.29
C GLY A 196 15.09 9.77 19.19
N THR A 197 15.07 10.85 18.41
CA THR A 197 14.22 10.95 17.21
C THR A 197 14.89 10.28 16.01
N PHE A 198 14.18 10.15 14.89
CA PHE A 198 14.73 9.57 13.66
C PHE A 198 14.71 10.58 12.51
N ALA A 199 15.77 10.57 11.70
CA ALA A 199 15.83 11.23 10.41
C ALA A 199 15.42 10.26 9.30
N TYR A 200 14.76 10.76 8.25
CA TYR A 200 14.38 9.93 7.10
C TYR A 200 15.61 9.41 6.33
N GLN A 201 16.64 10.24 6.16
CA GLN A 201 17.87 9.84 5.47
C GLN A 201 19.03 9.94 6.45
N PRO A 202 19.73 8.83 6.76
CA PRO A 202 20.86 8.85 7.69
C PRO A 202 21.97 9.84 7.33
N ASN A 203 22.07 10.23 6.05
CA ASN A 203 23.05 11.20 5.55
C ASN A 203 22.48 12.61 5.32
N ARG A 204 21.20 12.85 5.67
CA ARG A 204 20.53 14.13 5.43
C ARG A 204 19.58 14.43 6.57
N ASP A 205 19.94 15.43 7.38
CA ASP A 205 19.02 15.95 8.37
C ASP A 205 17.89 16.72 7.67
N ASN A 206 16.65 16.31 7.96
CA ASN A 206 15.45 16.94 7.42
C ASN A 206 14.97 18.14 8.25
N ASN A 207 15.78 18.62 9.20
CA ASN A 207 15.51 19.76 10.10
C ASN A 207 15.29 21.13 9.39
N GLY A 208 14.91 21.15 8.11
CA GLY A 208 14.51 22.32 7.33
C GLY A 208 13.23 22.14 6.51
N TYR A 209 12.61 20.95 6.52
CA TYR A 209 11.35 20.65 5.81
C TYR A 209 10.11 20.77 6.71
N GLY A 210 10.26 21.29 7.93
CA GLY A 210 9.21 21.38 8.96
C GLY A 210 9.49 20.47 10.15
N ASN A 211 8.99 20.85 11.34
CA ASN A 211 9.15 20.08 12.59
C ASN A 211 8.54 18.67 12.50
N ASP A 212 7.51 18.55 11.68
CA ASP A 212 6.74 17.36 11.34
C ASP A 212 7.54 16.32 10.54
N ALA A 213 8.58 16.72 9.79
CA ALA A 213 9.39 15.77 9.03
C ALA A 213 10.14 14.76 9.93
N ARG A 214 10.66 15.22 11.08
CA ARG A 214 11.28 14.34 12.09
C ARG A 214 10.25 13.52 12.85
N LEU A 215 9.09 14.11 13.15
CA LEU A 215 8.00 13.40 13.84
C LEU A 215 7.47 12.24 13.01
N LEU A 216 7.31 12.41 11.70
CA LEU A 216 6.87 11.34 10.80
C LEU A 216 7.85 10.17 10.76
N ALA A 217 9.16 10.46 10.61
CA ALA A 217 10.18 9.41 10.60
C ALA A 217 10.24 8.67 11.94
N THR A 218 10.18 9.40 13.05
CA THR A 218 10.13 8.84 14.39
C THR A 218 8.89 7.96 14.60
N GLY A 219 7.72 8.44 14.18
CA GLY A 219 6.46 7.71 14.29
C GLY A 219 6.46 6.41 13.48
N VAL A 220 6.97 6.44 12.24
CA VAL A 220 7.10 5.24 11.41
C VAL A 220 8.08 4.24 12.02
N THR A 221 9.25 4.67 12.48
CA THR A 221 10.20 3.76 13.14
C THR A 221 9.61 3.16 14.41
N ALA A 222 8.94 3.96 15.24
CA ALA A 222 8.25 3.48 16.43
C ALA A 222 7.16 2.44 16.08
N PHE A 223 6.38 2.70 15.03
CA PHE A 223 5.39 1.77 14.53
C PHE A 223 6.04 0.44 14.11
N ILE A 224 7.10 0.48 13.31
CA ILE A 224 7.83 -0.71 12.85
C ILE A 224 8.35 -1.54 14.04
N TYR A 225 8.97 -0.89 15.03
CA TYR A 225 9.43 -1.58 16.24
C TYR A 225 8.30 -2.14 17.11
N SER A 226 7.10 -1.58 17.01
CA SER A 226 5.94 -2.07 17.75
C SER A 226 5.27 -3.31 17.11
N ILE A 227 5.54 -3.60 15.83
CA ILE A 227 4.91 -4.71 15.10
C ILE A 227 5.00 -6.05 15.86
N PRO A 228 6.17 -6.47 16.38
CA PRO A 228 6.29 -7.73 17.13
C PRO A 228 5.48 -7.79 18.42
N LEU A 229 5.04 -6.64 18.96
CA LEU A 229 4.22 -6.57 20.17
C LEU A 229 2.76 -6.97 19.92
N LYS A 230 2.35 -7.11 18.66
CA LYS A 230 1.01 -7.56 18.25
C LYS A 230 -0.12 -6.73 18.88
N GLY A 231 0.10 -5.42 18.99
CA GLY A 231 -0.83 -4.47 19.62
C GLY A 231 -2.04 -4.10 18.75
N LEU A 232 -2.01 -4.42 17.45
CA LEU A 232 -3.06 -4.14 16.47
C LEU A 232 -3.62 -5.43 15.86
N VAL A 233 -4.86 -5.39 15.38
CA VAL A 233 -5.52 -6.55 14.74
C VAL A 233 -4.70 -7.06 13.55
N MET A 234 -4.23 -6.14 12.69
CA MET A 234 -3.35 -6.46 11.55
C MET A 234 -2.02 -7.13 11.95
N THR A 235 -1.55 -6.90 13.19
CA THR A 235 -0.33 -7.51 13.75
C THR A 235 -0.63 -8.77 14.60
N GLY A 236 -1.89 -9.19 14.69
CA GLY A 236 -2.30 -10.42 15.39
C GLY A 236 -2.98 -10.23 16.75
N LYS A 237 -3.39 -9.00 17.11
CA LYS A 237 -4.28 -8.80 18.27
C LYS A 237 -5.64 -9.45 18.00
N LYS A 238 -6.15 -10.22 18.96
CA LYS A 238 -7.52 -10.76 18.89
C LYS A 238 -8.52 -9.60 18.98
N VAL A 239 -9.48 -9.58 18.06
CA VAL A 239 -10.64 -8.67 18.14
C VAL A 239 -11.43 -9.05 19.41
N ARG A 240 -11.86 -8.04 20.17
CA ARG A 240 -12.66 -8.23 21.38
C ARG A 240 -14.12 -8.44 21.02
#